data_AF-A0AAV5A1U4-F1
#
_entry.id   AF-A0AAV5A1U4-F1
#
_cell.length_a   1.000
_cell.length_b   1.000
_cell.length_c   1.000
_cell.angle_alpha   90.00
_cell.angle_beta   90.00
_cell.angle_gamma   90.00
#
_symmetry.space_group_name_H-M   'P 1'
#
loop_
_entity.id
_entity.type
_entity.pdbx_description
1 polymer ?
#
loop_
_entity_poly.entity_id
_entity_poly.type
_entity_poly.pdbx_seq_one_letter_code
_entity_poly.pdbx_strand_id
1 'polypeptide(L)' 'MYGEDVDDFNPARFLKDGVKDPDVAFGFGRRVCPGRWMADSQLFIMIATILQAFKIEPHESEIPTKDDFVPGVIS' A
#
# COMPACT_ATOMS: atom_id res chain seq x y z
N MET A 1 -2.51 2.37 12.72
CA MET A 1 -2.47 0.93 13.12
C MET A 1 -1.04 0.35 13.15
N TYR A 2 0.00 1.07 12.68
CA TYR A 2 1.41 0.63 12.72
C TYR A 2 2.40 1.79 12.97
N GLY A 3 2.10 2.72 13.89
CA GLY A 3 2.97 3.86 14.18
C GLY A 3 2.23 5.12 14.61
N GLU A 4 2.96 6.23 14.71
CA GLU A 4 2.46 7.57 15.08
C GLU A 4 2.01 8.37 13.83
N ASP A 5 2.70 8.17 12.71
CA ASP A 5 2.46 8.78 11.40
C ASP A 5 1.54 7.91 10.52
N VAL A 6 0.32 7.65 11.02
CA VAL A 6 -0.64 6.73 10.40
C VAL A 6 -1.33 7.30 9.16
N ASP A 7 -1.44 8.62 9.07
CA ASP A 7 -2.10 9.33 7.97
C ASP A 7 -1.13 9.64 6.82
N ASP A 8 0.18 9.53 7.08
CA ASP A 8 1.22 9.77 6.09
C ASP A 8 1.62 8.48 5.36
N PHE A 9 1.87 8.55 4.05
CA PHE A 9 2.46 7.44 3.31
C PHE A 9 3.98 7.33 3.54
N ASN A 10 4.40 6.52 4.52
CA ASN A 10 5.80 6.26 4.86
C ASN A 10 6.12 4.74 4.83
N PRO A 11 6.53 4.18 3.68
CA PRO A 11 6.83 2.75 3.56
C PRO A 11 8.07 2.32 4.36
N ALA A 12 9.00 3.23 4.68
CA ALA A 12 10.23 2.91 5.41
C ALA A 12 9.97 2.40 6.85
N ARG A 13 8.76 2.61 7.40
CA ARG A 13 8.36 2.12 8.72
C ARG A 13 8.45 0.58 8.86
N PHE A 14 8.35 -0.14 7.75
CA PHE A 14 8.38 -1.61 7.73
C PHE A 14 9.78 -2.20 7.49
N LEU A 15 10.83 -1.37 7.38
CA LEU A 15 12.20 -1.84 7.14
C LEU A 15 12.94 -2.30 8.40
N LYS A 16 12.41 -1.98 9.59
CA LYS A 16 13.04 -2.34 10.88
C LYS A 16 12.72 -3.77 11.28
N ASP A 17 13.72 -4.49 11.79
CA ASP A 17 13.56 -5.85 12.31
C ASP A 17 12.53 -5.90 13.45
N GLY A 18 11.63 -6.89 13.37
CA GLY A 18 10.59 -7.11 14.37
C GLY A 18 9.28 -6.33 14.15
N VAL A 19 9.21 -5.46 13.15
CA VAL A 19 7.93 -4.89 12.69
C VAL A 19 7.18 -5.97 11.92
N LYS A 20 5.93 -6.24 12.30
CA LYS A 20 5.08 -7.18 11.56
C LYS A 20 4.71 -6.57 10.21
N ASP A 21 4.81 -7.38 9.17
CA ASP A 21 4.23 -7.06 7.87
C ASP A 21 2.74 -6.76 8.00
N PRO A 22 2.20 -5.85 7.17
CA PRO A 22 0.80 -5.43 7.21
C PRO A 22 -0.18 -6.49 6.67
N ASP A 23 0.02 -7.76 7.03
CA ASP A 23 -0.79 -8.93 6.63
C ASP A 23 -2.28 -8.80 7.00
N VAL A 24 -2.61 -7.88 7.90
CA VAL A 24 -4.00 -7.55 8.25
C VAL A 24 -4.82 -7.09 7.04
N ALA A 25 -4.17 -6.60 5.98
CA ALA A 25 -4.82 -6.28 4.71
C ALA A 25 -5.54 -7.50 4.09
N PHE A 26 -5.06 -8.71 4.37
CA PHE A 26 -5.67 -9.97 3.92
C PHE A 26 -6.65 -10.59 4.94
N GLY A 27 -6.90 -9.90 6.05
CA GLY A 27 -7.74 -10.36 7.16
C GLY A 27 -7.03 -11.35 8.10
N PHE A 28 -7.80 -11.94 9.02
CA PHE A 28 -7.29 -12.82 10.07
C PHE A 28 -8.21 -14.01 10.36
N GLY A 29 -7.66 -15.02 11.03
CA GLY A 29 -8.39 -16.20 11.48
C GLY A 29 -8.71 -17.18 10.34
N ARG A 30 -9.78 -17.97 10.53
CA ARG A 30 -10.15 -19.09 9.63
C ARG A 30 -10.58 -18.65 8.21
N ARG A 31 -10.87 -17.36 8.00
CA ARG A 31 -11.27 -16.78 6.71
C ARG A 31 -10.23 -15.79 6.16
N VAL A 32 -8.99 -15.90 6.61
CA VAL A 32 -7.88 -15.14 6.02
C VAL A 32 -7.79 -15.44 4.52
N CYS A 33 -7.43 -14.42 3.72
CA CYS A 33 -7.31 -14.58 2.27
C CYS A 33 -6.45 -15.79 1.92
N PRO A 34 -6.99 -16.83 1.26
CA PRO A 34 -6.21 -18.01 0.90
C PRO A 34 -5.13 -17.69 -0.14
N GLY A 35 -5.31 -16.60 -0.90
CA GLY A 35 -4.38 -16.15 -1.93
C GLY A 35 -3.27 -15.21 -1.45
N ARG A 36 -3.15 -14.90 -0.14
CA ARG A 36 -2.22 -13.87 0.36
C ARG A 36 -0.78 -14.08 -0.12
N TRP A 37 -0.26 -15.31 -0.01
CA TRP A 37 1.11 -15.64 -0.38
C TRP A 37 1.37 -15.52 -1.88
N MET A 38 0.37 -15.88 -2.68
CA MET A 38 0.42 -15.72 -4.13
C MET A 38 0.39 -14.23 -4.50
N ALA A 39 -0.51 -13.46 -3.88
CA ALA A 39 -0.66 -12.03 -4.11
C ALA A 39 0.63 -11.28 -3.74
N ASP A 40 1.25 -11.56 -2.60
CA ASP A 40 2.49 -10.92 -2.16
C ASP A 40 3.63 -11.18 -3.15
N SER A 41 3.80 -12.45 -3.54
CA SER A 41 4.84 -12.84 -4.50
C SER A 41 4.60 -12.19 -5.87
N GLN A 42 3.35 -12.17 -6.33
CA GLN A 42 2.98 -11.55 -7.60
C GLN A 42 3.18 -10.04 -7.58
N LEU A 43 2.76 -9.35 -6.51
CA LEU A 43 2.93 -7.91 -6.37
C LEU A 43 4.41 -7.52 -6.40
N PHE A 44 5.25 -8.26 -5.68
CA PHE A 44 6.70 -8.00 -5.69
C PHE A 44 7.28 -8.12 -7.10
N ILE A 45 6.98 -9.21 -7.81
CA ILE A 45 7.48 -9.45 -9.17
C ILE A 45 6.93 -8.41 -10.15
N MET A 46 5.65 -8.07 -10.08
CA MET A 46 5.05 -7.07 -10.96
C MET A 46 5.67 -5.70 -10.75
N ILE A 47 5.81 -5.24 -9.50
CA ILE A 47 6.42 -3.94 -9.21
C ILE A 47 7.87 -3.92 -9.67
N ALA A 48 8.65 -4.97 -9.37
CA ALA A 48 10.05 -5.07 -9.79
C ALA A 48 10.20 -5.03 -11.31
N THR A 49 9.37 -5.78 -12.04
CA THR A 49 9.41 -5.83 -13.52
C THR A 49 8.96 -4.52 -14.15
N ILE A 50 7.93 -3.87 -13.61
CA ILE A 50 7.46 -2.56 -14.08
C ILE A 50 8.56 -1.51 -13.88
N LEU A 51 9.16 -1.44 -12.68
CA LEU A 51 10.22 -0.48 -12.37
C LEU A 51 11.52 -0.76 -13.14
N GLN A 52 11.78 -2.01 -13.50
CA GLN A 52 12.92 -2.38 -14.34
C GLN A 52 12.70 -1.95 -15.79
N ALA A 53 11.48 -2.07 -16.32
CA ALA A 53 11.18 -1.83 -17.72
C ALA A 53 10.79 -0.37 -18.03
N PHE A 54 10.20 0.35 -17.07
CA PHE A 54 9.61 1.66 -17.28
C PHE A 54 10.02 2.67 -16.21
N LYS A 55 10.09 3.94 -16.62
CA LYS A 55 10.15 5.09 -15.71
C LYS A 55 8.75 5.69 -15.61
N ILE A 56 8.19 5.70 -14.40
CA ILE A 56 6.85 6.23 -14.15
C ILE A 56 7.00 7.69 -13.69
N GLU A 57 6.34 8.60 -14.40
CA GLU A 57 6.34 10.04 -14.07
C GLU A 57 4.88 10.54 -14.06
N PRO A 58 4.54 11.51 -13.19
CA PRO A 58 3.21 12.12 -13.19
C PRO A 58 2.98 12.87 -14.51
N HIS A 59 1.72 12.91 -14.95
CA HIS A 59 1.34 13.71 -16.11
C HIS A 59 1.44 15.22 -15.78
N GLU A 60 1.87 16.03 -16.76
CA GLU A 60 2.29 17.43 -16.61
C GLU A 60 1.14 18.44 -16.37
N SER A 61 0.05 18.01 -15.75
CA SER A 61 -1.08 18.88 -15.39
C SER A 61 -1.49 18.57 -13.96
N GLU A 62 -1.12 19.47 -13.04
CA GLU A 62 -1.49 19.48 -11.62
C GLU A 62 -2.95 19.05 -11.43
N ILE A 63 -3.15 17.82 -11.01
CA ILE A 63 -4.26 17.52 -10.13
C ILE A 63 -3.63 17.68 -8.75
N PRO A 64 -3.99 18.71 -7.97
CA PRO A 64 -3.52 18.80 -6.60
C PRO A 64 -4.05 17.55 -5.90
N THR A 65 -3.16 16.61 -5.57
CA THR A 65 -3.46 15.53 -4.63
C THR A 65 -3.55 16.16 -3.24
N LYS A 66 -4.61 16.93 -3.02
CA LYS A 66 -5.10 17.25 -1.69
C LYS A 66 -6.08 16.14 -1.35
N ASP A 67 -5.68 15.27 -0.45
CA ASP A 67 -6.57 14.34 0.24
C ASP A 67 -7.46 15.12 1.22
N ASP A 68 -8.21 16.10 0.72
CA ASP A 68 -9.27 16.74 1.48
C ASP A 68 -10.44 15.76 1.52
N PHE A 69 -10.42 14.84 2.49
CA PHE A 69 -11.60 14.05 2.83
C PHE A 69 -12.71 15.01 3.27
N VAL A 70 -13.70 15.23 2.41
CA VAL A 70 -14.88 16.03 2.73
C VAL A 70 -15.96 15.11 3.29
N PRO A 71 -16.26 15.11 4.60
CA PRO A 71 -17.35 14.33 5.15
C PRO A 71 -18.68 14.99 4.76
N GLY A 72 -19.23 14.61 3.61
CA GLY A 72 -20.48 15.20 3.13
C GLY A 72 -21.21 14.45 2.01
N VAL A 73 -20.61 13.45 1.37
CA VAL A 73 -21.30 12.66 0.34
C VAL A 73 -21.52 11.24 0.85
N ILE A 74 -22.76 11.05 1.27
CA ILE A 74 -23.44 9.84 1.74
C ILE A 74 -23.30 8.68 0.75
N SER A 75 -22.98 7.49 1.26
CA SER A 75 -23.69 6.25 0.89
C SER A 75 -24.31 5.68 2.17
#